data_AF-A0A1S2VLH6-F1
#
_entry.id   AF-A0A1S2VLH6-F1
#
_cell.length_a   1.000
_cell.length_b   1.000
_cell.length_c   1.000
_cell.angle_alpha   90.00
_cell.angle_beta   90.00
_cell.angle_gamma   90.00
#
_symmetry.space_group_name_H-M   'P 1'
#
loop_
_entity.id
_entity.type
_entity.pdbx_description
1 polymer ?
#
loop_
_entity_poly.entity_id
_entity_poly.type
_entity_poly.pdbx_seq_one_letter_code
_entity_poly.pdbx_strand_id
1 'polypeptide(L)'
;MKLASSLGSFELSILGYSQQGTNWRDRNNLNCRVSTLWQKNTDTQTAPLQTYELARLLTDLQALLYRKINRISTNFSEPGLSVDISVLPNQTYSCQIQLDHDLTPSWNTYPDFPVEMNMILTRAQLEEMVNQLSRQLTAFPER
;
A
#
# COMPACT_ATOMS: atom_id res chain seq x y z
N MET A 1 2.54 -6.85 0.43
CA MET A 1 1.13 -6.90 0.83
C MET A 1 0.25 -7.01 -0.41
N LYS A 2 -0.77 -7.86 -0.37
CA LYS A 2 -1.65 -8.13 -1.51
C LYS A 2 -3.11 -8.05 -1.08
N LEU A 3 -3.90 -7.42 -1.92
CA LEU A 3 -5.33 -7.23 -1.79
C LEU A 3 -6.00 -7.75 -3.06
N ALA A 4 -7.07 -8.51 -2.90
CA ALA A 4 -7.84 -9.05 -4.01
C ALA A 4 -9.33 -8.94 -3.70
N SER A 5 -10.08 -8.50 -4.69
CA SER A 5 -11.54 -8.39 -4.65
C SER A 5 -12.11 -8.82 -6.00
N SER A 6 -13.44 -8.89 -6.11
CA SER A 6 -14.11 -9.14 -7.38
C SER A 6 -13.88 -8.04 -8.42
N LEU A 7 -13.55 -6.81 -7.98
CA LEU A 7 -13.36 -5.64 -8.84
C LEU A 7 -11.91 -5.47 -9.32
N GLY A 8 -10.96 -6.13 -8.64
CA GLY A 8 -9.55 -5.97 -8.92
C GLY A 8 -8.61 -6.46 -7.82
N SER A 9 -7.32 -6.27 -8.02
CA SER A 9 -6.28 -6.58 -7.05
C SER A 9 -5.22 -5.49 -7.00
N PHE A 10 -4.64 -5.29 -5.83
CA PHE A 10 -3.49 -4.44 -5.59
C PHE A 10 -2.40 -5.25 -4.91
N GLU A 11 -1.16 -5.09 -5.34
CA GLU A 11 0.00 -5.69 -4.70
C GLU A 11 1.11 -4.64 -4.55
N LEU A 12 1.66 -4.56 -3.35
CA LEU A 12 2.86 -3.80 -3.04
C LEU A 12 3.93 -4.77 -2.53
N SER A 13 5.09 -4.77 -3.17
CA SER A 13 6.18 -5.69 -2.87
C SER A 13 7.52 -4.96 -2.79
N ILE A 14 8.18 -5.02 -1.65
CA ILE A 14 9.53 -4.47 -1.47
C ILE A 14 10.53 -5.33 -2.25
N LEU A 15 11.25 -4.73 -3.21
CA LEU A 15 12.27 -5.39 -4.02
C LEU A 15 13.66 -5.29 -3.39
N GLY A 16 13.92 -4.23 -2.63
CA GLY A 16 15.20 -3.94 -2.01
C GLY A 16 15.30 -2.48 -1.58
N TYR A 17 16.48 -2.06 -1.14
CA TYR A 17 16.77 -0.64 -0.88
C TYR A 17 17.18 0.05 -2.18
N SER A 18 16.73 1.29 -2.37
CA SER A 18 17.10 2.12 -3.52
C SER A 18 18.41 2.86 -3.26
N GLN A 19 19.41 2.60 -4.10
CA GLN A 19 20.77 3.18 -4.06
C GLN A 19 21.52 3.09 -2.71
N GLN A 20 22.85 3.26 -2.73
CA GLN A 20 23.64 3.42 -1.51
C GLN A 20 23.84 4.91 -1.24
N GLY A 21 22.86 5.54 -0.59
CA GLY A 21 23.06 6.89 -0.07
C GLY A 21 23.81 6.89 1.26
N THR A 22 24.41 8.02 1.59
CA THR A 22 25.22 8.19 2.82
C THR A 22 24.41 8.68 4.01
N ASN A 23 23.24 9.32 3.77
CA ASN A 23 22.37 9.81 4.83
C ASN A 23 21.31 8.76 5.21
N TRP A 24 20.73 8.89 6.41
CA TRP A 24 19.73 7.94 6.94
C TRP A 24 18.49 7.81 6.03
N ARG A 25 18.04 8.90 5.41
CA ARG A 25 16.83 8.88 4.57
C ARG A 25 17.06 8.03 3.32
N ASP A 26 18.20 8.18 2.68
CA ASP A 26 18.54 7.43 1.47
C ASP A 26 18.79 5.95 1.78
N ARG A 27 19.42 5.64 2.92
CA ARG A 27 19.65 4.26 3.38
C ARG A 27 18.34 3.50 3.66
N ASN A 28 17.26 4.24 3.93
CA ASN A 28 15.93 3.72 4.25
C ASN A 28 14.92 3.89 3.12
N ASN A 29 15.37 4.34 1.96
CA ASN A 29 14.57 4.37 0.76
C ASN A 29 14.49 2.95 0.16
N LEU A 30 13.29 2.50 -0.15
CA LEU A 30 12.98 1.17 -0.67
C LEU A 30 12.54 1.28 -2.12
N ASN A 31 13.07 0.41 -2.97
CA ASN A 31 12.51 0.17 -4.28
C ASN A 31 11.34 -0.81 -4.15
N CYS A 32 10.12 -0.34 -4.35
CA CYS A 32 8.91 -1.14 -4.24
C CYS A 32 8.26 -1.35 -5.62
N ARG A 33 7.70 -2.53 -5.84
CA ARG A 33 6.84 -2.80 -6.99
C ARG A 33 5.39 -2.62 -6.58
N VAL A 34 4.66 -1.81 -7.32
CA VAL A 34 3.20 -1.65 -7.23
C VAL A 34 2.59 -2.31 -8.46
N SER A 35 1.74 -3.31 -8.25
CA SER A 35 1.03 -4.01 -9.32
C SER A 35 -0.47 -3.92 -9.09
N THR A 36 -1.21 -3.53 -10.11
CA THR A 36 -2.67 -3.38 -10.04
C THR A 36 -3.37 -4.14 -11.15
N LEU A 37 -4.55 -4.63 -10.82
CA LEU A 37 -5.57 -5.09 -11.76
C LEU A 37 -6.85 -4.35 -11.36
N TRP A 38 -7.38 -3.50 -12.22
CA TRP A 38 -8.60 -2.74 -11.97
C TRP A 38 -9.45 -2.70 -13.22
N GLN A 39 -10.71 -3.16 -13.13
CA GLN A 39 -11.65 -3.16 -14.27
C GLN A 39 -11.09 -3.80 -15.56
N LYS A 40 -10.33 -4.90 -15.41
CA LYS A 40 -9.61 -5.63 -16.49
C LYS A 40 -8.36 -4.94 -17.05
N ASN A 41 -7.98 -3.77 -16.54
CA ASN A 41 -6.71 -3.14 -16.87
C ASN A 41 -5.65 -3.54 -15.84
N THR A 42 -4.47 -3.91 -16.31
CA THR A 42 -3.32 -4.23 -15.45
C THR A 42 -2.25 -3.20 -15.61
N ASP A 43 -1.58 -2.86 -14.52
CA ASP A 43 -0.43 -1.98 -14.55
C ASP A 43 0.60 -2.42 -13.50
N THR A 44 1.88 -2.20 -13.77
CA THR A 44 2.95 -2.53 -12.82
C THR A 44 4.05 -1.51 -12.93
N GLN A 45 4.37 -0.90 -11.80
CA GLN A 45 5.32 0.19 -11.69
C GLN A 45 6.29 -0.08 -10.54
N THR A 46 7.47 0.53 -10.63
CA THR A 46 8.42 0.59 -9.53
C THR A 46 8.39 1.99 -8.93
N ALA A 47 8.33 2.09 -7.62
CA ALA A 47 8.28 3.36 -6.95
C ALA A 47 9.10 3.37 -5.64
N PRO A 48 9.74 4.50 -5.32
CA PRO A 48 10.44 4.66 -4.06
C PRO A 48 9.43 4.81 -2.92
N LEU A 49 9.64 4.11 -1.81
CA LEU A 49 8.89 4.29 -0.57
C LEU A 49 9.84 4.28 0.61
N GLN A 50 9.54 5.05 1.65
CA GLN A 50 10.39 5.05 2.84
C GLN A 50 10.02 3.90 3.77
N THR A 51 11.04 3.25 4.34
CA THR A 51 10.86 2.15 5.29
C THR A 51 9.98 2.56 6.47
N TYR A 52 10.15 3.79 6.98
CA TYR A 52 9.36 4.32 8.10
C TYR A 52 7.88 4.55 7.75
N GLU A 53 7.56 4.91 6.49
CA GLU A 53 6.17 5.09 6.06
C GLU A 53 5.44 3.74 6.00
N LEU A 54 6.11 2.69 5.50
CA LEU A 54 5.57 1.33 5.50
C LEU A 54 5.47 0.75 6.92
N ALA A 55 6.43 1.03 7.80
CA ALA A 55 6.36 0.62 9.20
C ALA A 55 5.20 1.29 9.95
N ARG A 56 4.94 2.56 9.65
CA ARG A 56 3.77 3.29 10.17
C ARG A 56 2.48 2.64 9.65
N LEU A 57 2.37 2.39 8.35
CA LEU A 57 1.22 1.68 7.77
C LEU A 57 0.99 0.34 8.46
N LEU A 58 2.03 -0.46 8.67
CA LEU A 58 1.91 -1.74 9.37
C LEU A 58 1.37 -1.58 10.79
N THR A 59 1.87 -0.61 11.54
CA THR A 59 1.43 -0.32 12.91
C THR A 59 -0.05 0.07 12.94
N ASP A 60 -0.46 0.94 12.01
CA ASP A 60 -1.84 1.40 11.87
C ASP A 60 -2.77 0.23 11.47
N LEU A 61 -2.34 -0.63 10.54
CA LEU A 61 -3.08 -1.83 10.15
C LEU A 61 -3.24 -2.83 11.31
N GLN A 62 -2.21 -3.02 12.13
CA GLN A 62 -2.30 -3.85 13.33
C GLN A 62 -3.29 -3.25 14.34
N ALA A 63 -3.25 -1.93 14.56
CA ALA A 63 -4.20 -1.25 15.44
C ALA A 63 -5.64 -1.41 14.94
N LEU A 64 -5.88 -1.31 13.63
CA LEU A 64 -7.18 -1.54 13.00
C LEU A 64 -7.63 -3.00 13.16
N LEU A 65 -6.74 -3.96 12.92
CA LEU A 65 -7.01 -5.39 13.04
C LEU A 65 -7.41 -5.79 14.46
N TYR A 66 -6.70 -5.27 15.47
CA TYR A 66 -7.00 -5.48 16.89
C TYR A 66 -8.11 -4.56 17.42
N ARG A 67 -8.82 -3.84 16.54
CA ARG A 67 -9.95 -2.95 16.87
C ARG A 67 -9.59 -1.86 17.89
N LYS A 68 -8.34 -1.40 17.89
CA LYS A 68 -7.89 -0.25 18.70
C LYS A 68 -8.31 1.08 18.07
N ILE A 69 -8.52 1.07 16.76
CA ILE A 69 -8.99 2.20 15.95
C ILE A 69 -9.98 1.70 14.89
N ASN A 70 -10.81 2.61 14.36
CA ASN A 70 -11.86 2.27 13.39
C ASN A 70 -11.54 2.73 11.96
N ARG A 71 -10.52 3.57 11.78
CA ARG A 71 -10.09 4.06 10.48
C ARG A 71 -8.59 4.36 10.51
N ILE A 72 -7.93 4.09 9.39
CA ILE A 72 -6.57 4.54 9.10
C ILE A 72 -6.60 5.31 7.78
N SER A 73 -5.71 6.29 7.67
CA SER A 73 -5.47 7.02 6.44
C SER A 73 -3.98 7.27 6.36
N THR A 74 -3.31 6.62 5.41
CA THR A 74 -1.87 6.72 5.20
C THR A 74 -1.62 7.29 3.81
N ASN A 75 -0.98 8.45 3.77
CA ASN A 75 -0.54 9.09 2.54
C ASN A 75 0.99 9.01 2.49
N PHE A 76 1.51 8.47 1.39
CA PHE A 76 2.94 8.41 1.13
C PHE A 76 3.35 9.67 0.38
N SER A 77 4.40 10.33 0.86
CA SER A 77 4.79 11.68 0.40
C SER A 77 5.18 11.67 -1.08
N GLU A 78 5.92 10.64 -1.48
CA GLU A 78 6.18 10.18 -2.84
C GLU A 78 5.94 8.66 -2.78
N PRO A 79 5.42 8.00 -3.82
CA PRO A 79 5.22 8.42 -5.22
C PRO A 79 3.78 8.88 -5.56
N GLY A 80 2.96 9.27 -4.58
CA GLY A 80 1.51 9.49 -4.81
C GLY A 80 0.66 8.25 -4.54
N LEU A 81 1.05 7.45 -3.53
CA LEU A 81 0.23 6.36 -3.00
C LEU A 81 -0.54 6.85 -1.77
N SER A 82 -1.82 6.51 -1.68
CA SER A 82 -2.57 6.62 -0.43
C SER A 82 -3.41 5.38 -0.16
N VAL A 83 -3.56 5.05 1.12
CA VAL A 83 -4.32 3.91 1.61
C VAL A 83 -5.22 4.38 2.74
N ASP A 84 -6.53 4.29 2.54
CA ASP A 84 -7.53 4.55 3.56
C ASP A 84 -8.30 3.26 3.85
N ILE A 85 -8.39 2.88 5.11
CA ILE A 85 -9.16 1.69 5.51
C ILE A 85 -10.02 2.01 6.71
N SER A 86 -11.31 1.68 6.64
CA SER A 86 -12.25 1.86 7.73
C SER A 86 -13.04 0.59 8.04
N VAL A 87 -13.39 0.40 9.31
CA VAL A 87 -14.24 -0.71 9.78
C VAL A 87 -15.69 -0.43 9.41
N LEU A 88 -16.36 -1.43 8.83
CA LEU A 88 -17.78 -1.38 8.50
C LEU A 88 -18.63 -2.08 9.59
N PRO A 89 -19.95 -1.76 9.69
CA PRO A 89 -20.81 -2.31 10.74
C PRO A 89 -20.91 -3.85 10.75
N ASN A 90 -20.74 -4.48 9.59
CA ASN A 90 -20.77 -5.94 9.38
C ASN A 90 -19.42 -6.63 9.68
N GLN A 91 -18.46 -5.93 10.32
CA GLN A 91 -17.11 -6.44 10.61
C GLN A 91 -16.26 -6.73 9.36
N THR A 92 -16.62 -6.19 8.20
CA THR A 92 -15.72 -6.08 7.04
C THR A 92 -15.01 -4.72 7.07
N TYR A 93 -14.11 -4.50 6.13
CA TYR A 93 -13.33 -3.27 6.06
C TYR A 93 -13.48 -2.66 4.67
N SER A 94 -13.81 -1.36 4.60
CA SER A 94 -13.72 -0.60 3.35
C SER A 94 -12.29 -0.16 3.17
N CYS A 95 -11.66 -0.52 2.08
CA CYS A 95 -10.30 -0.14 1.72
C CYS A 95 -10.32 0.65 0.41
N GLN A 96 -9.81 1.87 0.46
CA GLN A 96 -9.59 2.71 -0.70
C GLN A 96 -8.08 2.85 -0.88
N ILE A 97 -7.61 2.60 -2.09
CA ILE A 97 -6.24 2.86 -2.51
C ILE A 97 -6.32 3.91 -3.60
N GLN A 98 -5.57 4.98 -3.45
CA GLN A 98 -5.45 5.98 -4.50
C GLN A 98 -4.02 5.97 -5.05
N LEU A 99 -3.96 6.03 -6.38
CA LEU A 99 -2.73 6.09 -7.16
C LEU A 99 -2.74 7.40 -7.93
N ASP A 100 -1.72 8.22 -7.71
CA ASP A 100 -1.59 9.55 -8.25
C ASP A 100 -0.13 9.79 -8.68
N HIS A 101 0.13 10.89 -9.40
CA HIS A 101 1.44 11.31 -9.87
C HIS A 101 2.23 10.17 -10.54
N ASP A 102 3.33 9.73 -9.92
CA ASP A 102 4.25 8.71 -10.44
C ASP A 102 3.67 7.30 -10.40
N LEU A 103 2.53 7.09 -9.74
CA LEU A 103 1.80 5.83 -9.74
C LEU A 103 0.53 5.84 -10.58
N THR A 104 0.22 6.95 -11.27
CA THR A 104 -0.95 6.97 -12.13
C THR A 104 -0.81 5.89 -13.22
N PRO A 105 -1.76 4.93 -13.30
CA PRO A 105 -1.63 3.82 -14.23
C PRO A 105 -1.58 4.28 -15.69
N SER A 106 -0.77 3.59 -16.50
CA SER A 106 -0.53 3.95 -17.91
C SER A 106 -1.80 3.95 -18.79
N TRP A 107 -2.82 3.19 -18.39
CA TRP A 107 -4.10 3.10 -19.07
C TRP A 107 -5.11 4.19 -18.65
N ASN A 108 -4.79 5.02 -17.66
CA ASN A 108 -5.69 6.08 -17.21
C ASN A 108 -5.73 7.21 -18.26
N THR A 109 -6.91 7.46 -18.82
CA THR A 109 -7.14 8.49 -19.83
C THR A 109 -6.82 9.90 -19.31
N TYR A 110 -6.90 10.11 -17.99
CA TYR A 110 -6.74 11.42 -17.35
C TYR A 110 -5.59 11.35 -16.33
N PRO A 111 -4.33 11.51 -16.76
CA PRO A 111 -3.17 11.33 -15.89
C PRO A 111 -3.10 12.32 -14.73
N ASP A 112 -3.74 13.49 -14.87
CA ASP A 112 -3.84 14.51 -13.83
C ASP A 112 -4.86 14.18 -12.73
N PHE A 113 -5.61 13.08 -12.89
CA PHE A 113 -6.63 12.65 -11.94
C PHE A 113 -6.24 11.32 -11.30
N PRO A 114 -6.32 11.22 -9.96
CA PRO A 114 -5.98 10.00 -9.25
C PRO A 114 -6.91 8.85 -9.63
N VAL A 115 -6.35 7.65 -9.69
CA VAL A 115 -7.13 6.41 -9.80
C VAL A 115 -7.45 5.91 -8.41
N GLU A 116 -8.74 5.80 -8.11
CA GLU A 116 -9.23 5.24 -6.85
C GLU A 116 -9.69 3.79 -7.01
N MET A 117 -9.09 2.89 -6.24
CA MET A 117 -9.45 1.49 -6.14
C MET A 117 -10.17 1.24 -4.81
N ASN A 118 -11.49 1.01 -4.90
CA ASN A 118 -12.34 0.76 -3.75
C ASN A 118 -12.60 -0.74 -3.59
N MET A 119 -12.19 -1.32 -2.47
CA MET A 119 -12.27 -2.76 -2.18
C MET A 119 -12.90 -3.01 -0.82
N ILE A 120 -13.68 -4.09 -0.72
CA ILE A 120 -14.17 -4.60 0.56
C ILE A 120 -13.28 -5.75 0.99
N LEU A 121 -12.72 -5.65 2.19
CA LEU A 121 -11.84 -6.67 2.77
C LEU A 121 -12.58 -7.42 3.88
N THR A 122 -12.41 -8.74 3.88
CA THR A 122 -12.70 -9.57 5.03
C THR A 122 -11.61 -9.41 6.09
N ARG A 123 -11.91 -9.80 7.33
CA ARG A 123 -10.89 -9.87 8.39
C ARG A 123 -9.69 -10.74 8.01
N ALA A 124 -9.93 -11.90 7.39
CA ALA A 124 -8.85 -12.79 6.94
C ALA A 124 -7.92 -12.12 5.92
N GLN A 125 -8.47 -11.32 5.00
CA GLN A 125 -7.67 -10.55 4.04
C GLN A 125 -6.86 -9.44 4.71
N LEU A 126 -7.42 -8.76 5.72
CA LEU A 126 -6.68 -7.79 6.53
C LEU A 126 -5.53 -8.46 7.32
N GLU A 127 -5.78 -9.61 7.93
CA GLU A 127 -4.77 -10.40 8.66
C GLU A 127 -3.62 -10.83 7.73
N GLU A 128 -3.95 -11.35 6.55
CA GLU A 128 -2.96 -11.73 5.55
C GLU A 128 -2.17 -10.53 5.04
N MET A 129 -2.82 -9.39 4.80
CA MET A 129 -2.18 -8.15 4.39
C MET A 129 -1.15 -7.69 5.43
N VAL A 130 -1.52 -7.69 6.72
CA VAL A 130 -0.64 -7.36 7.85
C VAL A 130 0.56 -8.32 7.91
N ASN A 131 0.30 -9.63 7.82
CA ASN A 131 1.35 -10.65 7.88
C ASN A 131 2.34 -10.50 6.72
N GLN A 132 1.87 -10.25 5.50
CA GLN A 132 2.73 -10.06 4.34
C GLN A 132 3.58 -8.80 4.47
N LEU A 133 3.00 -7.67 4.88
CA LEU A 133 3.75 -6.43 5.05
C LEU A 133 4.80 -6.59 6.17
N SER A 134 4.43 -7.21 7.28
CA SER A 134 5.35 -7.51 8.39
C SER A 134 6.54 -8.36 7.96
N ARG A 135 6.30 -9.43 7.18
CA ARG A 135 7.38 -10.27 6.63
C ARG A 135 8.32 -9.49 5.71
N GLN A 136 7.77 -8.65 4.83
CA GLN A 136 8.59 -7.85 3.93
C GLN A 136 9.45 -6.84 4.70
N LEU A 137 8.90 -6.15 5.70
CA LEU A 137 9.66 -5.21 6.54
C LEU A 137 10.69 -5.91 7.45
N THR A 138 10.45 -7.17 7.82
CA THR A 138 11.45 -7.96 8.54
C THR A 138 12.66 -8.29 7.63
N ALA A 139 12.42 -8.51 6.33
CA ALA A 139 13.48 -8.72 5.35
C ALA A 139 14.21 -7.42 4.97
N PHE A 140 13.53 -6.28 5.07
CA PHE A 140 14.06 -4.95 4.74
C PHE A 140 13.84 -3.97 5.91
N PRO A 141 14.54 -4.16 7.05
CA PRO A 141 14.36 -3.33 8.24
C PRO A 141 14.92 -1.91 8.05
N GLU A 142 14.57 -1.00 8.94
CA GLU A 142 15.20 0.32 8.96
C GLU A 142 16.72 0.19 9.29
N ARG A 143 17.56 1.05 8.67
CA ARG A 143 19.03 0.99 8.62
C ARG A 143 19.73 2.23 9.19
#